data_AF-A0A081C711-F1
#
_entry.id   AF-A0A081C711-F1
#
_cell.length_a   1.000
_cell.length_b   1.000
_cell.length_c   1.000
_cell.angle_alpha   90.00
_cell.angle_beta   90.00
_cell.angle_gamma   90.00
#
_symmetry.space_group_name_H-M   'P 1'
#
loop_
_entity.id
_entity.type
_entity.pdbx_description
1 polymer ?
#
loop_
_entity_poly.entity_id
_entity_poly.type
_entity_poly.pdbx_seq_one_letter_code
_entity_poly.pdbx_strand_id
1 'polypeptide(L)'
;MTYKRSYAVSHDTLSAYLKAIGKIPVTTREEEIDLATRIQQGDSEATKRLVEGNLRFVVKVAQGYQGCGMSLPDLINEGNIGLLEAATRFDASKGVKFISYAVWWIRQAIMQALAEQAGAVRLPLKQAGLLYKLGQSYSELLQRNNGKEPTPEELAQHLNISRKDVDNILRVSRNYLSLDAPLSDNDESSFIDLMESKVTPPVDQTLVNQSIEDLLSEMLSEISEREEVVLRLRYGLNFEKPLSVKETATYLHLDEEVVHEREQNAIKALNAKMDQDEKRVLKWIYGIEQETPLPYDAVARKLELPLQDVRKIVLNAKNRLGKLLDGKEEIVLRLRYGIDYTSSMTLEEVGMRLGLTRERIRQIEDKAKKRLRHHAQHRRLSDYLN
;
A
#
# COMPACT_ATOMS: atom_id res chain seq x y z
N MET A 1 16.44 26.02 24.57
CA MET A 1 16.78 24.99 25.57
C MET A 1 16.86 23.66 24.84
N THR A 2 18.07 23.14 24.68
CA THR A 2 18.39 21.92 23.93
C THR A 2 17.96 20.69 24.73
N TYR A 3 16.92 20.00 24.26
CA TYR A 3 16.52 18.70 24.81
C TYR A 3 17.51 17.63 24.29
N LYS A 4 18.68 17.53 24.93
CA LYS A 4 19.56 16.36 24.82
C LYS A 4 18.86 15.19 25.52
N ARG A 5 18.09 14.42 24.77
CA ARG A 5 17.59 13.11 25.22
C ARG A 5 17.84 12.09 24.12
N SER A 6 19.09 11.67 24.01
CA SER A 6 19.42 10.35 23.46
C SER A 6 20.37 9.69 24.46
N TYR A 7 19.89 8.63 25.09
CA TYR A 7 20.70 7.74 25.90
C TYR A 7 21.78 7.13 25.00
N ALA A 8 22.97 7.73 24.98
CA ALA A 8 24.16 7.21 24.31
C ALA A 8 24.79 6.04 25.11
N VAL A 9 23.96 5.12 25.61
CA VAL A 9 24.38 3.99 26.46
C VAL A 9 24.89 2.81 25.61
N SER A 10 24.64 2.80 24.30
CA SER A 10 25.02 1.69 23.41
C SER A 10 26.51 1.66 23.01
N HIS A 11 27.17 2.82 22.90
CA HIS A 11 28.59 2.85 22.53
C HIS A 11 29.53 2.47 23.68
N ASP A 12 29.11 2.70 24.92
CA ASP A 12 29.93 2.48 26.12
C ASP A 12 30.00 0.98 26.48
N THR A 13 28.90 0.24 26.29
CA THR A 13 28.83 -1.20 26.57
C THR A 13 29.68 -2.04 25.62
N LEU A 14 29.63 -1.77 24.31
CA LEU A 14 30.46 -2.46 23.32
C LEU A 14 31.95 -2.16 23.55
N SER A 15 32.29 -0.91 23.84
CA SER A 15 33.67 -0.51 24.12
C SER A 15 34.23 -1.18 25.37
N ALA A 16 33.43 -1.29 26.44
CA ALA A 16 33.78 -2.02 27.66
C ALA A 16 33.99 -3.51 27.38
N TYR A 17 33.12 -4.13 26.57
CA TYR A 17 33.25 -5.53 26.16
C TYR A 17 34.54 -5.78 25.36
N LEU A 18 34.83 -4.96 24.34
CA LEU A 18 36.04 -5.07 23.53
C LEU A 18 37.32 -4.93 24.38
N LYS A 19 37.28 -4.05 25.39
CA LYS A 19 38.39 -3.88 26.35
C LYS A 19 38.54 -5.09 27.28
N ALA A 20 37.44 -5.73 27.69
CA ALA A 20 37.47 -6.92 28.53
C ALA A 20 38.07 -8.12 27.78
N ILE A 21 37.61 -8.40 26.56
CA ILE A 21 38.13 -9.52 25.74
C ILE A 21 39.58 -9.30 25.31
N GLY A 22 40.03 -8.04 25.20
CA GLY A 22 41.41 -7.71 24.84
C GLY A 22 42.44 -8.09 25.91
N LYS A 23 42.03 -8.21 27.18
CA LYS A 23 42.90 -8.59 28.30
C LYS A 23 43.10 -10.11 28.41
N ILE A 24 42.28 -10.91 27.74
CA ILE A 24 42.30 -12.36 27.86
C ILE A 24 43.45 -12.91 27.01
N PRO A 25 44.32 -13.76 27.57
CA PRO A 25 45.40 -14.38 26.81
C PRO A 25 44.85 -15.40 25.80
N VAL A 26 45.41 -15.34 24.59
CA VAL A 26 45.10 -16.27 23.49
C VAL A 26 45.55 -17.68 23.87
N THR A 27 44.73 -18.68 23.58
CA THR A 27 45.06 -20.08 23.83
C THR A 27 46.16 -20.56 22.90
N THR A 28 47.12 -21.32 23.43
CA THR A 28 48.16 -21.97 22.63
C THR A 28 47.65 -23.30 22.06
N ARG A 29 48.35 -23.87 21.07
CA ARG A 29 47.95 -25.14 20.45
C ARG A 29 47.98 -26.32 21.43
N GLU A 30 48.93 -26.30 22.37
CA GLU A 30 49.05 -27.34 23.41
C GLU A 30 47.91 -27.22 24.42
N GLU A 31 47.57 -25.99 24.82
CA GLU A 31 46.41 -25.70 25.67
C GLU A 31 45.08 -26.09 24.99
N GLU A 32 44.93 -25.85 23.68
CA GLU A 32 43.73 -26.27 22.93
C GLU A 32 43.48 -27.78 23.01
N ILE A 33 44.56 -28.58 23.00
CA ILE A 33 44.46 -30.05 23.06
C ILE A 33 44.07 -30.48 24.48
N ASP A 34 44.69 -29.93 25.53
CA ASP A 34 44.35 -30.24 26.93
C ASP A 34 42.92 -29.80 27.27
N LEU A 35 42.50 -28.63 26.82
CA LEU A 35 41.15 -28.15 27.03
C LEU A 35 40.13 -29.04 26.30
N ALA A 36 40.41 -29.46 25.06
CA ALA A 36 39.51 -30.32 24.30
C ALA A 36 39.30 -31.70 24.96
N THR A 37 40.34 -32.32 25.51
CA THR A 37 40.21 -33.61 26.21
C THR A 37 39.40 -33.47 27.50
N ARG A 38 39.60 -32.37 28.25
CA ARG A 38 38.81 -32.05 29.45
C ARG A 38 37.35 -31.73 29.14
N ILE A 39 37.08 -31.05 28.02
CA ILE A 39 35.71 -30.77 27.57
C ILE A 39 34.95 -32.07 27.25
N GLN A 40 35.61 -33.06 26.64
CA GLN A 40 35.00 -34.37 26.40
C GLN A 40 34.66 -35.13 27.70
N GLN A 41 35.35 -34.81 28.79
CA GLN A 41 35.05 -35.33 30.14
C GLN A 41 33.94 -34.55 30.85
N GLY A 42 33.38 -33.51 30.23
CA GLY A 42 32.28 -32.70 30.78
C GLY A 42 32.73 -31.49 31.62
N ASP A 43 34.01 -31.10 31.55
CA ASP A 43 34.53 -29.96 32.31
C ASP A 43 34.02 -28.61 31.75
N SER A 44 33.20 -27.93 32.55
CA SER A 44 32.61 -26.63 32.21
C SER A 44 33.64 -25.49 32.29
N GLU A 45 34.66 -25.59 33.14
CA GLU A 45 35.70 -24.55 33.24
C GLU A 45 36.62 -24.58 32.02
N ALA A 46 36.94 -25.78 31.52
CA ALA A 46 37.71 -25.95 30.30
C ALA A 46 36.98 -25.35 29.08
N THR A 47 35.66 -25.56 28.99
CA THR A 47 34.81 -24.96 27.94
C THR A 47 34.87 -23.44 28.00
N LYS A 48 34.68 -22.86 29.20
CA LYS A 48 34.71 -21.41 29.41
C LYS A 48 36.06 -20.82 28.99
N ARG A 49 37.17 -21.44 29.41
CA ARG A 49 38.52 -20.97 29.08
C ARG A 49 38.80 -21.01 27.58
N LEU A 50 38.36 -22.06 26.88
CA LEU A 50 38.53 -22.20 25.43
C LEU A 50 37.71 -21.14 24.67
N VAL A 51 36.47 -20.89 25.09
CA VAL A 51 35.60 -19.86 24.48
C VAL A 51 36.19 -18.47 24.71
N GLU A 52 36.55 -18.12 25.95
CA GLU A 52 37.11 -16.82 26.34
C GLU A 52 38.39 -16.47 25.56
N GLY A 53 39.28 -17.44 25.35
CA GLY A 53 40.51 -17.27 24.56
C GLY A 53 40.26 -16.93 23.08
N ASN A 54 39.06 -17.22 22.57
CA ASN A 54 38.70 -17.10 21.15
C ASN A 54 37.64 -16.03 20.87
N LEU A 55 37.14 -15.30 21.87
CA LEU A 55 36.12 -14.24 21.69
C LEU A 55 36.56 -13.14 20.71
N ARG A 56 37.85 -12.78 20.70
CA ARG A 56 38.40 -11.79 19.76
C ARG A 56 38.23 -12.21 18.30
N PHE A 57 38.29 -13.52 18.05
CA PHE A 57 38.12 -14.06 16.72
C PHE A 57 36.66 -13.93 16.24
N VAL A 58 35.68 -14.15 17.12
CA VAL A 58 34.26 -13.96 16.82
C VAL A 58 33.98 -12.52 16.39
N VAL A 59 34.53 -11.53 17.10
CA VAL A 59 34.37 -10.12 16.73
C VAL A 59 34.87 -9.85 15.31
N LYS A 60 36.03 -10.40 14.94
CA LYS A 60 36.59 -10.26 13.58
C LYS A 60 35.68 -10.89 12.52
N VAL A 61 35.06 -12.04 12.82
CA VAL A 61 34.13 -12.69 11.90
C VAL A 61 32.82 -11.89 11.80
N ALA A 62 32.26 -11.45 12.92
CA ALA A 62 31.01 -10.68 12.99
C ALA A 62 31.10 -9.32 12.28
N GLN A 63 32.25 -8.65 12.32
CA GLN A 63 32.51 -7.40 11.58
C GLN A 63 32.27 -7.55 10.07
N GLY A 64 32.52 -8.74 9.51
CA GLY A 64 32.25 -9.00 8.09
C GLY A 64 30.76 -8.98 7.74
N TYR A 65 29.88 -9.22 8.70
CA TYR A 65 28.43 -9.29 8.52
C TYR A 65 27.70 -8.00 8.91
N GLN A 66 28.46 -6.94 9.23
CA GLN A 66 27.88 -5.64 9.57
C GLN A 66 27.13 -5.04 8.37
N GLY A 67 26.02 -4.34 8.64
CA GLY A 67 25.22 -3.69 7.60
C GLY A 67 24.18 -4.60 6.93
N CYS A 68 24.05 -5.86 7.36
CA CYS A 68 23.04 -6.78 6.84
C CYS A 68 21.71 -6.77 7.63
N GLY A 69 21.44 -5.73 8.43
CA GLY A 69 20.15 -5.52 9.14
C GLY A 69 20.15 -5.83 10.63
N MET A 70 21.26 -6.31 11.20
CA MET A 70 21.43 -6.56 12.64
C MET A 70 22.56 -5.72 13.23
N SER A 71 22.46 -5.37 14.52
CA SER A 71 23.50 -4.60 15.21
C SER A 71 24.77 -5.43 15.45
N LEU A 72 25.94 -4.78 15.48
CA LEU A 72 27.21 -5.48 15.71
C LEU A 72 27.25 -6.24 17.07
N PRO A 73 26.76 -5.68 18.19
CA PRO A 73 26.64 -6.43 19.45
C PRO A 73 25.82 -7.72 19.32
N ASP A 74 24.70 -7.68 18.60
CA ASP A 74 23.83 -8.85 18.42
C ASP A 74 24.52 -9.92 17.55
N LEU A 75 25.18 -9.50 16.46
CA LEU A 75 25.99 -10.39 15.62
C LEU A 75 27.12 -11.07 16.40
N ILE A 76 27.76 -10.34 17.32
CA ILE A 76 28.80 -10.90 18.21
C ILE A 76 28.18 -11.92 19.16
N ASN A 77 27.01 -11.63 19.72
CA ASN A 77 26.34 -12.53 20.66
C ASN A 77 25.95 -13.86 19.98
N GLU A 78 25.35 -13.79 18.79
CA GLU A 78 25.00 -14.97 18.00
C GLU A 78 26.24 -15.76 17.56
N GLY A 79 27.31 -15.04 17.20
CA GLY A 79 28.61 -15.66 16.92
C GLY A 79 29.22 -16.37 18.14
N ASN A 80 29.04 -15.82 19.34
CA ASN A 80 29.50 -16.43 20.59
C ASN A 80 28.73 -17.72 20.91
N ILE A 81 27.43 -17.77 20.61
CA ILE A 81 26.61 -19.00 20.71
C ILE A 81 27.18 -20.07 19.77
N GLY A 82 27.47 -19.72 18.51
CA GLY A 82 28.12 -20.64 17.57
C GLY A 82 29.52 -21.10 18.02
N LEU A 83 30.31 -20.22 18.65
CA LEU A 83 31.60 -20.58 19.23
C LEU A 83 31.46 -21.58 20.38
N LEU A 84 30.45 -21.40 21.24
CA LEU A 84 30.15 -22.32 22.34
C LEU A 84 29.78 -23.70 21.80
N GLU A 85 28.91 -23.77 20.78
CA GLU A 85 28.58 -25.04 20.11
C GLU A 85 29.82 -25.70 19.51
N ALA A 86 30.69 -24.93 18.87
CA ALA A 86 31.96 -25.45 18.34
C ALA A 86 32.85 -26.02 19.44
N ALA A 87 32.95 -25.35 20.58
CA ALA A 87 33.76 -25.81 21.71
C ALA A 87 33.28 -27.17 22.25
N THR A 88 31.95 -27.36 22.36
CA THR A 88 31.39 -28.64 22.86
C THR A 88 31.62 -29.82 21.92
N ARG A 89 31.75 -29.57 20.60
CA ARG A 89 31.88 -30.62 19.56
C ARG A 89 33.29 -30.75 19.00
N PHE A 90 34.24 -29.99 19.54
CA PHE A 90 35.61 -29.98 19.05
C PHE A 90 36.33 -31.27 19.41
N ASP A 91 37.13 -31.77 18.47
CA ASP A 91 37.91 -32.98 18.61
C ASP A 91 39.36 -32.70 18.21
N ALA A 92 40.24 -32.68 19.21
CA ALA A 92 41.66 -32.39 19.04
C ALA A 92 42.43 -33.51 18.32
N SER A 93 41.89 -34.73 18.26
CA SER A 93 42.54 -35.87 17.59
C SER A 93 42.73 -35.65 16.08
N LYS A 94 41.91 -34.77 15.48
CA LYS A 94 41.94 -34.46 14.04
C LYS A 94 43.08 -33.53 13.63
N GLY A 95 43.88 -33.03 14.58
CA GLY A 95 45.09 -32.24 14.32
C GLY A 95 44.86 -30.84 13.74
N VAL A 96 43.61 -30.43 13.56
CA VAL A 96 43.22 -29.09 13.09
C VAL A 96 43.18 -28.08 14.24
N LYS A 97 43.51 -26.83 13.97
CA LYS A 97 43.37 -25.74 14.95
C LYS A 97 41.90 -25.52 15.30
N PHE A 98 41.61 -25.18 16.56
CA PHE A 98 40.23 -24.95 17.00
C PHE A 98 39.52 -23.89 16.16
N ILE A 99 40.19 -22.76 15.90
CA ILE A 99 39.64 -21.65 15.10
C ILE A 99 39.23 -22.10 13.69
N SER A 100 40.01 -23.00 13.05
CA SER A 100 39.70 -23.50 11.71
C SER A 100 38.36 -24.27 11.66
N TYR A 101 38.01 -24.95 12.76
CA TYR A 101 36.73 -25.63 12.93
C TYR A 101 35.62 -24.65 13.36
N ALA A 102 35.92 -23.78 14.33
CA ALA A 102 34.94 -22.86 14.92
C ALA A 102 34.38 -21.84 13.92
N VAL A 103 35.15 -21.42 12.91
CA VAL A 103 34.69 -20.49 11.86
C VAL A 103 33.36 -20.94 11.22
N TRP A 104 33.21 -22.24 10.96
CA TRP A 104 32.00 -22.76 10.33
C TRP A 104 30.78 -22.57 11.22
N TRP A 105 30.90 -22.91 12.51
CA TRP A 105 29.82 -22.75 13.50
C TRP A 105 29.47 -21.29 13.75
N ILE A 106 30.48 -20.42 13.89
CA ILE A 106 30.28 -18.98 14.08
C ILE A 106 29.50 -18.40 12.88
N ARG A 107 29.93 -18.72 11.65
CA ARG A 107 29.24 -18.24 10.44
C ARG A 107 27.82 -18.78 10.33
N GLN A 108 27.62 -20.06 10.66
CA GLN A 108 26.30 -20.69 10.60
C GLN A 108 25.34 -20.03 11.59
N ALA A 109 25.75 -19.82 12.84
CA ALA A 109 24.94 -19.16 13.86
C ALA A 109 24.58 -17.72 13.45
N ILE A 110 25.57 -16.95 12.98
CA ILE A 110 25.33 -15.59 12.49
C ILE A 110 24.35 -15.58 11.31
N MET A 111 24.54 -16.45 10.31
CA MET A 111 23.65 -16.53 9.15
C MET A 111 22.22 -16.95 9.53
N GLN A 112 22.07 -17.87 10.48
CA GLN A 112 20.78 -18.30 10.98
C GLN A 112 20.07 -17.16 11.71
N ALA A 113 20.76 -16.46 12.61
CA ALA A 113 20.21 -15.31 13.29
C ALA A 113 19.84 -14.19 12.29
N LEU A 114 20.64 -13.99 11.25
CA LEU A 114 20.33 -13.03 10.19
C LEU A 114 19.07 -13.40 9.43
N ALA A 115 18.89 -14.67 9.08
CA ALA A 115 17.68 -15.13 8.40
C ALA A 115 16.41 -14.91 9.26
N GLU A 116 16.53 -15.05 10.58
CA GLU A 116 15.41 -14.96 11.51
C GLU A 116 15.11 -13.54 12.01
N GLN A 117 16.14 -12.71 12.20
CA GLN A 117 16.06 -11.46 12.97
C GLN A 117 16.53 -10.21 12.20
N ALA A 118 17.11 -10.32 11.00
CA ALA A 118 17.72 -9.17 10.30
C ALA A 118 16.74 -8.12 9.73
N GLY A 119 15.43 -8.32 9.85
CA GLY A 119 14.46 -7.35 9.34
C GLY A 119 13.04 -7.59 9.80
N ALA A 120 12.15 -6.64 9.50
CA ALA A 120 10.72 -6.75 9.80
C ALA A 120 10.05 -7.95 9.10
N VAL A 121 10.66 -8.45 8.02
CA VAL A 121 10.22 -9.64 7.29
C VAL A 121 11.32 -10.70 7.34
N ARG A 122 10.95 -11.89 7.83
CA ARG A 122 11.83 -13.06 7.92
C ARG A 122 12.28 -13.51 6.54
N LEU A 123 13.57 -13.75 6.38
CA LEU A 123 14.19 -14.19 5.13
C LEU A 123 14.62 -15.65 5.21
N PRO A 124 14.42 -16.48 4.17
CA PRO A 124 14.99 -17.82 4.17
C PRO A 124 16.53 -17.78 4.04
N LEU A 125 17.20 -18.81 4.56
CA LEU A 125 18.67 -18.89 4.66
C LEU A 125 19.40 -18.65 3.33
N LYS A 126 18.85 -19.17 2.21
CA LYS A 126 19.45 -19.02 0.88
C LYS A 126 19.52 -17.54 0.47
N GLN A 127 18.46 -16.78 0.73
CA GLN A 127 18.35 -15.36 0.41
C GLN A 127 19.22 -14.51 1.33
N ALA A 128 19.29 -14.84 2.62
CA ALA A 128 20.20 -14.18 3.57
C ALA A 128 21.67 -14.35 3.16
N GLY A 129 22.07 -15.57 2.75
CA GLY A 129 23.42 -15.84 2.25
C GLY A 129 23.75 -15.11 0.95
N LEU A 130 22.77 -14.94 0.06
CA LEU A 130 22.94 -14.14 -1.16
C LEU A 130 23.08 -12.64 -0.86
N LEU A 131 22.32 -12.13 0.12
CA LEU A 131 22.42 -10.74 0.57
C LEU A 131 23.81 -10.43 1.11
N TYR A 132 24.40 -11.34 1.89
CA TYR A 132 25.79 -11.22 2.34
C TYR A 132 26.78 -11.15 1.17
N LYS A 133 26.68 -12.10 0.22
CA LYS A 133 27.56 -12.13 -0.97
C LYS A 133 27.40 -10.88 -1.84
N LEU A 134 26.18 -10.36 -1.93
CA LEU A 134 25.87 -9.10 -2.61
C LEU A 134 26.51 -7.92 -1.90
N GLY A 135 26.38 -7.79 -0.58
CA GLY A 135 27.04 -6.73 0.19
C GLY A 135 28.56 -6.76 0.08
N GLN A 136 29.14 -7.96 0.09
CA GLN A 136 30.58 -8.13 -0.13
C GLN A 136 31.00 -7.71 -1.54
N SER A 137 30.31 -8.20 -2.57
CA SER A 137 30.60 -7.84 -3.98
C SER A 137 30.38 -6.35 -4.23
N TYR A 138 29.36 -5.76 -3.61
CA TYR A 138 29.07 -4.33 -3.66
C TYR A 138 30.23 -3.52 -3.09
N SER A 139 30.75 -3.91 -1.92
CA SER A 139 31.91 -3.27 -1.29
C SER A 139 33.19 -3.41 -2.11
N GLU A 140 33.43 -4.58 -2.70
CA GLU A 140 34.59 -4.85 -3.56
C GLU A 140 34.55 -4.06 -4.86
N LEU A 141 33.38 -3.99 -5.52
CA LEU A 141 33.21 -3.21 -6.75
C LEU A 141 33.27 -1.70 -6.48
N LEU A 142 32.75 -1.23 -5.35
CA LEU A 142 32.90 0.17 -4.93
C LEU A 142 34.38 0.55 -4.77
N GLN A 143 35.19 -0.32 -4.18
CA GLN A 143 36.64 -0.09 -4.03
C GLN A 143 37.35 -0.10 -5.39
N ARG A 144 36.99 -1.01 -6.29
CA ARG A 144 37.57 -1.08 -7.65
C ARG A 144 37.19 0.10 -8.53
N ASN A 145 35.96 0.59 -8.42
CA ASN A 145 35.39 1.60 -9.31
C ASN A 145 35.53 3.03 -8.76
N ASN A 146 36.46 3.27 -7.82
CA ASN A 146 36.71 4.57 -7.18
C ASN A 146 35.42 5.24 -6.63
N GLY A 147 34.56 4.46 -5.97
CA GLY A 147 33.35 4.97 -5.31
C GLY A 147 32.14 5.18 -6.22
N LYS A 148 32.16 4.71 -7.48
CA LYS A 148 30.95 4.63 -8.29
C LYS A 148 30.09 3.44 -7.86
N GLU A 149 28.79 3.67 -7.65
CA GLU A 149 27.84 2.62 -7.31
C GLU A 149 27.76 1.57 -8.45
N PRO A 150 28.00 0.28 -8.16
CA PRO A 150 27.98 -0.77 -9.16
C PRO A 150 26.57 -1.00 -9.69
N THR A 151 26.46 -1.24 -10.99
CA THR A 151 25.16 -1.52 -11.60
C THR A 151 24.64 -2.91 -11.19
N PRO A 152 23.31 -3.14 -11.16
CA PRO A 152 22.75 -4.46 -10.90
C PRO A 152 23.23 -5.54 -11.91
N GLU A 153 23.64 -5.13 -13.11
CA GLU A 153 24.21 -6.01 -14.13
C GLU A 153 25.64 -6.43 -13.81
N GLU A 154 26.49 -5.51 -13.35
CA GLU A 154 27.85 -5.82 -12.89
C GLU A 154 27.84 -6.74 -11.68
N LEU A 155 26.91 -6.53 -10.74
CA LEU A 155 26.72 -7.41 -9.57
C LEU A 155 26.28 -8.82 -9.97
N ALA A 156 25.36 -8.93 -10.92
CA ALA A 156 24.90 -10.21 -11.45
C ALA A 156 26.03 -11.00 -12.13
N GLN A 157 26.88 -10.31 -12.92
CA GLN A 157 28.04 -10.92 -13.57
C GLN A 157 29.10 -11.35 -12.57
N HIS A 158 29.41 -10.52 -11.56
CA HIS A 158 30.43 -10.86 -10.55
C HIS A 158 30.02 -12.09 -9.70
N LEU A 159 28.73 -12.22 -9.41
CA LEU A 159 28.19 -13.30 -8.59
C LEU A 159 27.77 -14.54 -9.39
N ASN A 160 27.75 -14.47 -10.73
CA ASN A 160 27.17 -15.49 -11.62
C ASN A 160 25.71 -15.82 -11.28
N ILE A 161 24.90 -14.79 -10.99
CA ILE A 161 23.47 -14.92 -10.63
C ILE A 161 22.62 -14.18 -11.67
N SER A 162 21.36 -14.59 -11.84
CA SER A 162 20.42 -13.87 -12.69
C SER A 162 20.13 -12.45 -12.18
N ARG A 163 20.03 -11.49 -13.10
CA ARG A 163 19.62 -10.10 -12.79
C ARG A 163 18.30 -10.05 -12.02
N LYS A 164 17.37 -10.96 -12.30
CA LYS A 164 16.07 -11.04 -11.61
C LYS A 164 16.23 -11.34 -10.12
N ASP A 165 17.17 -12.21 -9.76
CA ASP A 165 17.40 -12.57 -8.36
C ASP A 165 18.08 -11.43 -7.61
N VAL A 166 18.99 -10.70 -8.26
CA VAL A 166 19.61 -9.49 -7.71
C VAL A 166 18.55 -8.40 -7.45
N ASP A 167 17.64 -8.14 -8.40
CA ASP A 167 16.57 -7.16 -8.21
C ASP A 167 15.61 -7.55 -7.08
N ASN A 168 15.25 -8.84 -6.99
CA ASN A 168 14.43 -9.35 -5.90
C ASN A 168 15.10 -9.15 -4.53
N ILE A 169 16.40 -9.42 -4.43
CA ILE A 169 17.12 -9.25 -3.16
C ILE A 169 17.25 -7.76 -2.82
N LEU A 170 17.58 -6.90 -3.79
CA LEU A 170 17.66 -5.46 -3.58
C LEU A 170 16.32 -4.83 -3.19
N ARG A 171 15.20 -5.38 -3.67
CA ARG A 171 13.85 -4.97 -3.25
C ARG A 171 13.58 -5.34 -1.80
N VAL A 172 13.99 -6.55 -1.39
CA VAL A 172 13.76 -7.04 -0.03
C VAL A 172 14.71 -6.41 0.98
N SER A 173 15.92 -6.04 0.56
CA SER A 173 16.89 -5.31 1.38
C SER A 173 16.59 -3.81 1.49
N ARG A 174 15.50 -3.30 0.89
CA ARG A 174 15.12 -1.90 1.10
C ARG A 174 14.77 -1.71 2.56
N ASN A 175 15.50 -0.81 3.21
CA ASN A 175 15.24 -0.44 4.59
C ASN A 175 13.77 -0.03 4.73
N TYR A 176 13.10 -0.63 5.71
CA TYR A 176 11.75 -0.23 6.08
C TYR A 176 11.79 1.22 6.56
N LEU A 177 10.99 2.08 5.94
CA LEU A 177 10.75 3.41 6.48
C LEU A 177 9.75 3.30 7.62
N SER A 178 10.07 3.95 8.74
CA SER A 178 9.09 4.13 9.81
C SER A 178 7.99 5.04 9.30
N LEU A 179 6.73 4.64 9.48
CA LEU A 179 5.57 5.47 9.15
C LEU A 179 5.41 6.66 10.10
N ASP A 180 6.01 6.55 11.29
CA ASP A 180 6.05 7.59 12.33
C ASP A 180 7.31 8.46 12.25
N ALA A 181 8.19 8.23 11.28
CA ALA A 181 9.32 9.13 11.08
C ALA A 181 8.79 10.49 10.59
N PRO A 182 9.20 11.60 11.24
CA PRO A 182 8.85 12.93 10.75
C PRO A 182 9.46 13.15 9.36
N LEU A 183 8.74 13.86 8.50
CA LEU A 183 9.17 14.12 7.12
C LEU A 183 10.38 15.07 7.07
N SER A 184 10.49 15.98 8.05
CA SER A 184 11.63 16.87 8.25
C SER A 184 11.81 17.16 9.74
N ASP A 185 13.01 17.60 10.15
CA ASP A 185 13.32 17.89 11.57
C ASP A 185 12.45 18.99 12.20
N ASN A 186 11.69 19.76 11.40
CA ASN A 186 10.81 20.84 11.86
C ASN A 186 9.31 20.55 11.66
N ASP A 187 8.96 19.44 11.00
CA ASP A 187 7.56 19.10 10.73
C ASP A 187 7.03 18.10 11.76
N GLU A 188 5.86 18.37 12.33
CA GLU A 188 5.15 17.42 13.20
C GLU A 188 4.43 16.33 12.37
N SER A 189 4.30 16.52 11.05
CA SER A 189 3.61 15.57 10.17
C SER A 189 4.47 14.35 9.86
N SER A 190 3.89 13.18 10.09
CA SER A 190 4.50 11.88 9.82
C SER A 190 4.03 11.31 8.48
N PHE A 191 4.71 10.28 7.95
CA PHE A 191 4.28 9.60 6.73
C PHE A 191 2.87 9.03 6.83
N ILE A 192 2.46 8.57 8.03
CA ILE A 192 1.12 8.04 8.27
C ILE A 192 0.01 9.07 8.01
N ASP A 193 0.26 10.36 8.27
CA ASP A 193 -0.72 11.43 8.12
C ASP A 193 -1.02 11.74 6.64
N LEU A 194 -0.06 11.43 5.75
CA LEU A 194 -0.18 11.62 4.30
C LEU A 194 -0.75 10.40 3.57
N MET A 195 -0.88 9.26 4.24
CA MET A 195 -1.34 8.03 3.60
C MET A 195 -2.87 8.00 3.47
N GLU A 196 -3.35 7.91 2.23
CA GLU A 196 -4.77 7.71 1.96
C GLU A 196 -5.22 6.30 2.39
N SER A 197 -6.21 6.22 3.28
CA SER A 197 -6.80 4.96 3.71
C SER A 197 -7.62 4.35 2.56
N LYS A 198 -7.18 3.21 2.01
CA LYS A 198 -7.94 2.49 0.98
C LYS A 198 -9.16 1.72 1.51
N VAL A 199 -9.27 1.57 2.83
CA VAL A 199 -10.29 0.74 3.49
C VAL A 199 -11.56 1.52 3.79
N THR A 200 -11.44 2.83 4.03
CA THR A 200 -12.59 3.68 4.30
C THR A 200 -13.03 4.33 2.98
N PRO A 201 -14.20 3.97 2.41
CA PRO A 201 -14.73 4.73 1.30
C PRO A 201 -14.85 6.20 1.74
N PRO A 202 -14.43 7.17 0.92
CA PRO A 202 -14.65 8.58 1.21
C PRO A 202 -16.09 8.81 1.66
N VAL A 203 -16.31 9.68 2.66
CA VAL A 203 -17.66 10.04 3.15
C VAL A 203 -18.59 10.44 1.98
N ASP A 204 -18.00 11.04 0.96
CA ASP A 204 -18.62 11.37 -0.32
C ASP A 204 -19.21 10.14 -1.04
N GLN A 205 -18.50 9.01 -1.09
CA GLN A 205 -18.99 7.76 -1.70
C GLN A 205 -20.13 7.15 -0.89
N THR A 206 -20.06 7.19 0.45
CA THR A 206 -21.17 6.69 1.28
C THR A 206 -22.45 7.51 1.10
N LEU A 207 -22.33 8.83 1.00
CA LEU A 207 -23.47 9.72 0.72
C LEU A 207 -24.02 9.52 -0.69
N VAL A 208 -23.13 9.30 -1.68
CA VAL A 208 -23.53 9.00 -3.06
C VAL A 208 -24.29 7.68 -3.12
N ASN A 209 -23.82 6.64 -2.44
CA ASN A 209 -24.49 5.34 -2.42
C ASN A 209 -25.88 5.43 -1.76
N GLN A 210 -25.99 6.10 -0.62
CA GLN A 210 -27.29 6.36 0.03
C GLN A 210 -28.26 7.12 -0.88
N SER A 211 -27.76 8.14 -1.59
CA SER A 211 -28.59 8.91 -2.53
C SER A 211 -29.03 8.09 -3.74
N ILE A 212 -28.20 7.15 -4.20
CA ILE A 212 -28.55 6.21 -5.27
C ILE A 212 -29.60 5.23 -4.77
N GLU A 213 -29.47 4.72 -3.55
CA GLU A 213 -30.46 3.84 -2.92
C GLU A 213 -31.82 4.54 -2.77
N ASP A 214 -31.82 5.81 -2.34
CA ASP A 214 -33.03 6.63 -2.25
C ASP A 214 -33.69 6.83 -3.62
N LEU A 215 -32.92 7.20 -4.65
CA LEU A 215 -33.43 7.37 -6.02
C LEU A 215 -33.98 6.06 -6.60
N LEU A 216 -33.27 4.94 -6.37
CA LEU A 216 -33.73 3.62 -6.79
C LEU A 216 -35.02 3.26 -6.07
N SER A 217 -35.14 3.55 -4.78
CA SER A 217 -36.37 3.30 -4.01
C SER A 217 -37.56 4.12 -4.54
N GLU A 218 -37.34 5.39 -4.89
CA GLU A 218 -38.35 6.26 -5.49
C GLU A 218 -38.78 5.72 -6.87
N MET A 219 -37.82 5.35 -7.73
CA MET A 219 -38.11 4.77 -9.05
C MET A 219 -38.84 3.43 -8.98
N LEU A 220 -38.49 2.58 -8.01
CA LEU A 220 -39.13 1.28 -7.81
C LEU A 220 -40.56 1.43 -7.27
N SER A 221 -40.82 2.44 -6.41
CA SER A 221 -42.15 2.70 -5.85
C SER A 221 -43.20 3.11 -6.89
N GLU A 222 -42.76 3.55 -8.07
CA GLU A 222 -43.64 3.93 -9.19
C GLU A 222 -43.97 2.75 -10.12
N ILE A 223 -43.34 1.60 -9.95
CA ILE A 223 -43.62 0.35 -10.68
C ILE A 223 -44.64 -0.47 -9.87
N SER A 224 -45.30 -1.44 -10.50
CA SER A 224 -46.16 -2.35 -9.75
C SER A 224 -45.37 -3.13 -8.68
N GLU A 225 -45.97 -3.30 -7.50
CA GLU A 225 -45.37 -4.01 -6.35
C GLU A 225 -44.85 -5.42 -6.75
N ARG A 226 -45.53 -6.08 -7.69
CA ARG A 226 -45.17 -7.41 -8.20
C ARG A 226 -43.90 -7.42 -9.07
N GLU A 227 -43.62 -6.33 -9.74
CA GLU A 227 -42.44 -6.13 -10.60
C GLU A 227 -41.25 -5.60 -9.79
N GLU A 228 -41.51 -4.73 -8.80
CA GLU A 228 -40.50 -4.26 -7.84
C GLU A 228 -39.85 -5.43 -7.09
N VAL A 229 -40.66 -6.35 -6.56
CA VAL A 229 -40.16 -7.51 -5.81
C VAL A 229 -39.25 -8.39 -6.69
N VAL A 230 -39.60 -8.57 -7.96
CA VAL A 230 -38.77 -9.33 -8.91
C VAL A 230 -37.42 -8.64 -9.13
N LEU A 231 -37.41 -7.32 -9.35
CA LEU A 231 -36.16 -6.56 -9.54
C LEU A 231 -35.28 -6.58 -8.28
N ARG A 232 -35.87 -6.41 -7.09
CA ARG A 232 -35.12 -6.45 -5.82
C ARG A 232 -34.43 -7.80 -5.60
N LEU A 233 -35.13 -8.91 -5.85
CA LEU A 233 -34.58 -10.25 -5.70
C LEU A 233 -33.54 -10.58 -6.77
N ARG A 234 -33.82 -10.24 -8.03
CA ARG A 234 -32.92 -10.51 -9.18
C ARG A 234 -31.59 -9.77 -9.08
N TYR A 235 -31.64 -8.49 -8.71
CA TYR A 235 -30.46 -7.62 -8.65
C TYR A 235 -29.88 -7.48 -7.24
N GLY A 236 -30.48 -8.10 -6.23
CA GLY A 236 -30.02 -8.00 -4.85
C GLY A 236 -30.16 -6.59 -4.27
N LEU A 237 -31.14 -5.81 -4.73
CA LEU A 237 -31.38 -4.47 -4.19
C LEU A 237 -31.92 -4.61 -2.77
N ASN A 238 -31.12 -4.20 -1.77
CA ASN A 238 -31.32 -4.40 -0.33
C ASN A 238 -31.09 -5.85 0.16
N PHE A 239 -30.41 -6.69 -0.62
CA PHE A 239 -30.02 -8.05 -0.23
C PHE A 239 -28.51 -8.26 -0.42
N GLU A 240 -27.93 -9.21 0.33
CA GLU A 240 -26.48 -9.49 0.25
C GLU A 240 -26.06 -10.07 -1.12
N LYS A 241 -26.99 -10.72 -1.84
CA LYS A 241 -26.70 -11.40 -3.11
C LYS A 241 -27.86 -11.32 -4.11
N PRO A 242 -27.57 -11.16 -5.41
CA PRO A 242 -28.56 -11.30 -6.47
C PRO A 242 -28.99 -12.75 -6.66
N LEU A 243 -30.26 -12.99 -6.94
CA LEU A 243 -30.83 -14.32 -7.21
C LEU A 243 -30.98 -14.57 -8.72
N SER A 244 -30.73 -15.82 -9.14
CA SER A 244 -31.01 -16.25 -10.51
C SER A 244 -32.51 -16.34 -10.79
N VAL A 245 -32.92 -16.33 -12.06
CA VAL A 245 -34.34 -16.41 -12.46
C VAL A 245 -35.02 -17.63 -11.82
N LYS A 246 -34.31 -18.77 -11.77
CA LYS A 246 -34.79 -20.02 -11.19
C LYS A 246 -35.01 -19.94 -9.68
N GLU A 247 -34.07 -19.31 -8.98
CA GLU A 247 -34.15 -19.12 -7.53
C GLU A 247 -35.26 -18.13 -7.17
N THR A 248 -35.40 -17.04 -7.94
CA THR A 248 -36.50 -16.07 -7.77
C THR A 248 -37.87 -16.69 -8.06
N ALA A 249 -37.97 -17.52 -9.10
CA ALA A 249 -39.19 -18.27 -9.44
C ALA A 249 -39.59 -19.23 -8.31
N THR A 250 -38.62 -19.96 -7.76
CA THR A 250 -38.82 -20.87 -6.61
C THR A 250 -39.24 -20.10 -5.36
N TYR A 251 -38.61 -18.95 -5.08
CA TYR A 251 -38.89 -18.12 -3.92
C TYR A 251 -40.27 -17.46 -3.96
N LEU A 252 -40.71 -17.04 -5.15
CA LEU A 252 -42.02 -16.40 -5.35
C LEU A 252 -43.15 -17.39 -5.67
N HIS A 253 -42.85 -18.68 -5.79
CA HIS A 253 -43.79 -19.71 -6.27
C HIS A 253 -44.43 -19.35 -7.62
N LEU A 254 -43.60 -18.89 -8.56
CA LEU A 254 -44.00 -18.49 -9.91
C LEU A 254 -43.21 -19.30 -10.95
N ASP A 255 -43.73 -19.38 -12.18
CA ASP A 255 -42.99 -19.94 -13.30
C ASP A 255 -41.84 -19.01 -13.73
N GLU A 256 -40.75 -19.60 -14.23
CA GLU A 256 -39.56 -18.87 -14.71
C GLU A 256 -39.92 -17.87 -15.82
N GLU A 257 -40.88 -18.22 -16.68
CA GLU A 257 -41.38 -17.35 -17.75
C GLU A 257 -42.07 -16.09 -17.21
N VAL A 258 -42.87 -16.22 -16.14
CA VAL A 258 -43.57 -15.10 -15.51
C VAL A 258 -42.58 -14.15 -14.82
N VAL A 259 -41.53 -14.70 -14.21
CA VAL A 259 -40.44 -13.88 -13.63
C VAL A 259 -39.72 -13.09 -14.73
N HIS A 260 -39.42 -13.73 -15.87
CA HIS A 260 -38.76 -13.06 -16.99
C HIS A 260 -39.65 -11.99 -17.63
N GLU A 261 -40.94 -12.27 -17.80
CA GLU A 261 -41.91 -11.31 -18.33
C GLU A 261 -42.00 -10.06 -17.43
N ARG A 262 -42.12 -10.26 -16.11
CA ARG A 262 -42.16 -9.15 -15.13
C ARG A 262 -40.87 -8.35 -15.10
N GLU A 263 -39.71 -9.01 -15.17
CA GLU A 263 -38.40 -8.35 -15.28
C GLU A 263 -38.35 -7.46 -16.52
N GLN A 264 -38.75 -7.97 -17.69
CA GLN A 264 -38.77 -7.18 -18.92
C GLN A 264 -39.76 -6.02 -18.89
N ASN A 265 -40.96 -6.24 -18.35
CA ASN A 265 -41.98 -5.19 -18.25
C ASN A 265 -41.54 -4.07 -17.30
N ALA A 266 -40.92 -4.44 -16.17
CA ALA A 266 -40.35 -3.48 -15.22
C ALA A 266 -39.23 -2.64 -15.87
N ILE A 267 -38.29 -3.29 -16.58
CA ILE A 267 -37.20 -2.60 -17.29
C ILE A 267 -37.73 -1.70 -18.41
N LYS A 268 -38.77 -2.15 -19.14
CA LYS A 268 -39.43 -1.32 -20.17
C LYS A 268 -40.15 -0.12 -19.55
N ALA A 269 -40.85 -0.30 -18.44
CA ALA A 269 -41.53 0.77 -17.72
C ALA A 269 -40.54 1.81 -17.17
N LEU A 270 -39.42 1.36 -16.61
CA LEU A 270 -38.31 2.21 -16.18
C LEU A 270 -37.68 2.97 -17.36
N ASN A 271 -37.44 2.29 -18.48
CA ASN A 271 -36.84 2.90 -19.68
C ASN A 271 -37.78 3.86 -20.42
N ALA A 272 -39.09 3.59 -20.44
CA ALA A 272 -40.08 4.45 -21.06
C ALA A 272 -40.29 5.76 -20.28
N LYS A 273 -40.05 5.73 -18.96
CA LYS A 273 -40.05 6.92 -18.10
C LYS A 273 -38.74 7.71 -18.12
N MET A 274 -37.65 7.14 -18.61
CA MET A 274 -36.45 7.91 -18.94
C MET A 274 -36.67 8.61 -20.28
N ASP A 275 -37.12 9.87 -20.23
CA ASP A 275 -37.53 10.66 -21.38
C ASP A 275 -36.45 10.63 -22.50
N GLN A 276 -36.87 10.31 -23.74
CA GLN A 276 -35.95 10.26 -24.89
C GLN A 276 -35.28 11.63 -25.10
N ASP A 277 -35.97 12.70 -24.75
CA ASP A 277 -35.46 14.06 -24.81
C ASP A 277 -34.49 14.38 -23.66
N GLU A 278 -34.67 13.83 -22.45
CA GLU A 278 -33.66 13.88 -21.37
C GLU A 278 -32.35 13.21 -21.82
N LYS A 279 -32.42 12.01 -22.42
CA LYS A 279 -31.25 11.29 -22.93
C LYS A 279 -30.54 12.08 -24.04
N ARG A 280 -31.27 12.69 -24.97
CA ARG A 280 -30.70 13.50 -26.08
C ARG A 280 -30.09 14.81 -25.59
N VAL A 281 -30.75 15.51 -24.68
CA VAL A 281 -30.29 16.79 -24.11
C VAL A 281 -29.02 16.57 -23.28
N LEU A 282 -28.99 15.56 -22.41
CA LEU A 282 -27.81 15.23 -21.59
C LEU A 282 -26.62 14.77 -22.45
N LYS A 283 -26.87 14.04 -23.55
CA LYS A 283 -25.83 13.54 -24.47
C LYS A 283 -24.98 14.68 -25.08
N TRP A 284 -25.61 15.79 -25.46
CA TRP A 284 -24.91 16.95 -26.04
C TRP A 284 -24.32 17.91 -24.99
N ILE A 285 -24.94 18.02 -23.82
CA ILE A 285 -24.50 18.91 -22.73
C ILE A 285 -23.30 18.36 -21.97
N TYR A 286 -23.15 17.04 -21.90
CA TYR A 286 -22.02 16.39 -21.22
C TYR A 286 -20.95 15.84 -22.17
N GLY A 287 -21.11 16.03 -23.49
CA GLY A 287 -20.09 15.68 -24.48
C GLY A 287 -19.84 14.18 -24.61
N ILE A 288 -20.88 13.36 -24.59
CA ILE A 288 -20.73 11.88 -24.55
C ILE A 288 -20.21 11.30 -25.88
N GLU A 289 -20.37 12.03 -27.00
CA GLU A 289 -19.87 11.64 -28.34
C GLU A 289 -18.95 12.68 -29.03
N GLN A 290 -18.77 13.87 -28.45
CA GLN A 290 -17.85 14.90 -28.97
C GLN A 290 -16.93 15.39 -27.85
N GLU A 291 -15.65 15.63 -28.17
CA GLU A 291 -14.60 16.01 -27.21
C GLU A 291 -14.92 17.28 -26.40
N THR A 292 -15.86 18.11 -26.85
CA THR A 292 -16.27 19.34 -26.17
C THR A 292 -17.78 19.38 -25.89
N PRO A 293 -18.18 19.61 -24.62
CA PRO A 293 -19.59 19.80 -24.26
C PRO A 293 -20.15 21.10 -24.87
N LEU A 294 -21.40 21.07 -25.38
CA LEU A 294 -22.03 22.22 -26.03
C LEU A 294 -22.79 23.12 -25.04
N PRO A 295 -22.78 24.46 -25.23
CA PRO A 295 -23.59 25.38 -24.43
C PRO A 295 -25.10 25.12 -24.60
N TYR A 296 -25.90 25.42 -23.57
CA TYR A 296 -27.37 25.19 -23.59
C TYR A 296 -28.07 25.84 -24.78
N ASP A 297 -27.63 27.02 -25.19
CA ASP A 297 -28.19 27.74 -26.35
C ASP A 297 -27.90 27.04 -27.68
N ALA A 298 -26.76 26.34 -27.79
CA ALA A 298 -26.39 25.57 -28.98
C ALA A 298 -27.15 24.23 -29.02
N VAL A 299 -27.37 23.61 -27.86
CA VAL A 299 -28.16 22.38 -27.72
C VAL A 299 -29.64 22.63 -28.02
N ALA A 300 -30.20 23.75 -27.56
CA ALA A 300 -31.57 24.17 -27.88
C ALA A 300 -31.79 24.39 -29.38
N ARG A 301 -30.85 25.06 -30.06
CA ARG A 301 -30.92 25.24 -31.52
C ARG A 301 -30.80 23.94 -32.30
N LYS A 302 -29.99 22.99 -31.81
CA LYS A 302 -29.71 21.73 -32.50
C LYS A 302 -30.81 20.68 -32.33
N LEU A 303 -31.54 20.74 -31.21
CA LEU A 303 -32.66 19.86 -30.91
C LEU A 303 -34.03 20.47 -31.24
N GLU A 304 -34.05 21.70 -31.79
CA GLU A 304 -35.28 22.46 -32.10
C GLU A 304 -36.24 22.61 -30.90
N LEU A 305 -35.68 22.65 -29.69
CA LEU A 305 -36.44 22.78 -28.44
C LEU A 305 -36.38 24.23 -27.92
N PRO A 306 -37.46 24.76 -27.33
CA PRO A 306 -37.42 26.05 -26.66
C PRO A 306 -36.34 26.05 -25.57
N LEU A 307 -35.56 27.14 -25.49
CA LEU A 307 -34.47 27.25 -24.52
C LEU A 307 -34.94 27.06 -23.07
N GLN A 308 -36.19 27.44 -22.77
CA GLN A 308 -36.81 27.24 -21.46
C GLN A 308 -37.07 25.77 -21.15
N ASP A 309 -37.37 24.94 -22.15
CA ASP A 309 -37.66 23.53 -21.97
C ASP A 309 -36.37 22.72 -21.85
N VAL A 310 -35.32 23.04 -22.62
CA VAL A 310 -33.98 22.48 -22.40
C VAL A 310 -33.47 22.81 -21.01
N ARG A 311 -33.70 24.04 -20.52
CA ARG A 311 -33.37 24.45 -19.16
C ARG A 311 -34.19 23.71 -18.11
N LYS A 312 -35.50 23.48 -18.32
CA LYS A 312 -36.35 22.68 -17.42
C LYS A 312 -35.97 21.20 -17.39
N ILE A 313 -35.66 20.60 -18.53
CA ILE A 313 -35.20 19.20 -18.64
C ILE A 313 -33.87 19.03 -17.90
N VAL A 314 -32.93 19.95 -18.12
CA VAL A 314 -31.68 19.98 -17.37
C VAL A 314 -31.92 20.24 -15.88
N LEU A 315 -32.85 21.12 -15.52
CA LEU A 315 -33.20 21.42 -14.13
C LEU A 315 -33.91 20.26 -13.44
N ASN A 316 -34.76 19.49 -14.13
CA ASN A 316 -35.43 18.30 -13.58
C ASN A 316 -34.46 17.13 -13.44
N ALA A 317 -33.61 16.90 -14.45
CA ALA A 317 -32.51 15.96 -14.35
C ALA A 317 -31.53 16.37 -13.23
N LYS A 318 -31.26 17.67 -13.08
CA LYS A 318 -30.36 18.23 -12.06
C LYS A 318 -30.99 18.29 -10.67
N ASN A 319 -32.31 18.46 -10.52
CA ASN A 319 -33.03 18.40 -9.25
C ASN A 319 -33.19 16.96 -8.77
N ARG A 320 -33.37 16.00 -9.71
CA ARG A 320 -33.22 14.56 -9.43
C ARG A 320 -31.80 14.22 -8.96
N LEU A 321 -30.79 14.91 -9.49
CA LEU A 321 -29.39 14.83 -9.05
C LEU A 321 -29.05 15.81 -7.90
N GLY A 322 -29.97 16.67 -7.48
CA GLY A 322 -29.72 17.86 -6.66
C GLY A 322 -29.68 17.56 -5.17
N LYS A 323 -30.11 16.35 -4.78
CA LYS A 323 -29.90 15.83 -3.42
C LYS A 323 -28.45 15.39 -3.17
N LEU A 324 -27.56 15.37 -4.19
CA LEU A 324 -26.19 14.84 -4.10
C LEU A 324 -25.06 15.88 -3.95
N LEU A 325 -25.34 17.17 -4.11
CA LEU A 325 -24.32 18.23 -3.94
C LEU A 325 -24.58 18.97 -2.64
N ASP A 326 -23.53 19.26 -1.88
CA ASP A 326 -23.64 20.16 -0.74
C ASP A 326 -24.05 21.55 -1.25
N GLY A 327 -24.91 22.27 -0.52
CA GLY A 327 -25.51 23.52 -0.99
C GLY A 327 -24.48 24.57 -1.44
N LYS A 328 -23.27 24.53 -0.88
CA LYS A 328 -22.15 25.40 -1.28
C LYS A 328 -21.49 24.98 -2.61
N GLU A 329 -21.35 23.68 -2.88
CA GLU A 329 -20.80 23.14 -4.14
C GLU A 329 -21.73 23.46 -5.31
N GLU A 330 -23.03 23.34 -5.07
CA GLU A 330 -24.05 23.67 -6.04
C GLU A 330 -24.05 25.16 -6.41
N ILE A 331 -24.01 26.06 -5.41
CA ILE A 331 -23.98 27.51 -5.63
C ILE A 331 -22.73 27.93 -6.41
N VAL A 332 -21.56 27.37 -6.09
CA VAL A 332 -20.31 27.66 -6.81
C VAL A 332 -20.41 27.26 -8.28
N LEU A 333 -20.92 26.07 -8.58
CA LEU A 333 -21.12 25.63 -9.96
C LEU A 333 -22.20 26.46 -10.67
N ARG A 334 -23.29 26.85 -9.98
CA ARG A 334 -24.35 27.67 -10.56
C ARG A 334 -23.83 29.05 -11.00
N LEU A 335 -23.06 29.73 -10.15
CA LEU A 335 -22.48 31.03 -10.46
C LEU A 335 -21.38 30.94 -11.54
N ARG A 336 -20.55 29.90 -11.47
CA ARG A 336 -19.44 29.69 -12.43
C ARG A 336 -19.95 29.43 -13.85
N TYR A 337 -21.01 28.66 -13.99
CA TYR A 337 -21.53 28.22 -15.29
C TYR A 337 -22.82 28.95 -15.72
N GLY A 338 -23.27 29.95 -14.97
CA GLY A 338 -24.45 30.76 -15.32
C GLY A 338 -25.76 29.97 -15.23
N ILE A 339 -25.84 29.01 -14.31
CA ILE A 339 -27.06 28.23 -14.08
C ILE A 339 -27.96 29.09 -13.18
N ASP A 340 -29.15 29.41 -13.66
CA ASP A 340 -30.14 30.38 -13.09
C ASP A 340 -29.82 31.87 -13.25
N TYR A 341 -28.68 32.23 -13.85
CA TYR A 341 -28.28 33.63 -14.08
C TYR A 341 -28.01 33.91 -15.55
N THR A 342 -28.08 35.19 -15.94
CA THR A 342 -27.92 35.63 -17.34
C THR A 342 -26.49 35.51 -17.88
N SER A 343 -25.49 35.31 -17.00
CA SER A 343 -24.06 35.24 -17.37
C SER A 343 -23.25 34.33 -16.45
N SER A 344 -22.25 33.63 -17.00
CA SER A 344 -21.23 32.87 -16.26
C SER A 344 -20.21 33.79 -15.59
N MET A 345 -19.77 33.47 -14.36
CA MET A 345 -18.80 34.28 -13.59
C MET A 345 -17.38 33.70 -13.55
N THR A 346 -16.37 34.55 -13.37
CA THR A 346 -14.97 34.12 -13.14
C THR A 346 -14.76 33.53 -11.74
N LEU A 347 -13.73 32.70 -11.50
CA LEU A 347 -13.45 32.16 -10.14
C LEU A 347 -13.21 33.28 -9.12
N GLU A 348 -12.69 34.42 -9.58
CA GLU A 348 -12.46 35.61 -8.76
C GLU A 348 -13.78 36.32 -8.44
N GLU A 349 -14.68 36.47 -9.42
CA GLU A 349 -16.02 37.03 -9.21
C GLU A 349 -16.89 36.16 -8.29
N VAL A 350 -16.83 34.83 -8.45
CA VAL A 350 -17.50 33.90 -7.53
C VAL A 350 -16.89 34.01 -6.13
N GLY A 351 -15.58 34.28 -6.03
CA GLY A 351 -14.84 34.53 -4.78
C GLY A 351 -15.32 35.74 -4.03
N MET A 352 -15.41 36.87 -4.72
CA MET A 352 -15.93 38.10 -4.16
C MET A 352 -17.39 37.95 -3.71
N ARG A 353 -18.21 37.21 -4.47
CA ARG A 353 -19.64 37.03 -4.16
C ARG A 353 -19.91 36.10 -2.98
N LEU A 354 -19.08 35.09 -2.77
CA LEU A 354 -19.23 34.11 -1.68
C LEU A 354 -18.34 34.39 -0.47
N GLY A 355 -17.51 35.44 -0.51
CA GLY A 355 -16.55 35.76 0.56
C GLY A 355 -15.45 34.70 0.71
N LEU A 356 -15.09 34.02 -0.39
CA LEU A 356 -14.11 32.92 -0.40
C LEU A 356 -12.94 33.26 -1.33
N THR A 357 -11.76 32.72 -1.02
CA THR A 357 -10.60 32.91 -1.89
C THR A 357 -10.77 32.16 -3.21
N ARG A 358 -10.14 32.68 -4.29
CA ARG A 358 -10.12 32.05 -5.62
C ARG A 358 -9.72 30.57 -5.55
N GLU A 359 -8.69 30.27 -4.76
CA GLU A 359 -8.18 28.91 -4.59
C GLU A 359 -9.18 28.02 -3.84
N ARG A 360 -9.91 28.57 -2.86
CA ARG A 360 -10.96 27.83 -2.17
C ARG A 360 -12.12 27.47 -3.10
N ILE A 361 -12.49 28.36 -4.02
CA ILE A 361 -13.51 28.08 -5.03
C ILE A 361 -13.04 27.06 -6.04
N ARG A 362 -11.77 27.13 -6.48
CA ARG A 362 -11.18 26.12 -7.35
C ARG A 362 -11.23 24.74 -6.71
N GLN A 363 -10.91 24.62 -5.41
CA GLN A 363 -11.02 23.37 -4.67
C GLN A 363 -12.46 22.86 -4.59
N ILE A 364 -13.43 23.75 -4.32
CA ILE A 364 -14.86 23.40 -4.29
C ILE A 364 -15.34 22.96 -5.68
N GLU A 365 -14.90 23.65 -6.74
CA GLU A 365 -15.20 23.32 -8.13
C GLU A 365 -14.60 21.97 -8.54
N ASP A 366 -13.34 21.71 -8.22
CA ASP A 366 -12.65 20.45 -8.54
C ASP A 366 -13.26 19.29 -7.75
N LYS A 367 -13.64 19.51 -6.49
CA LYS A 367 -14.36 18.51 -5.67
C LYS A 367 -15.72 18.19 -6.28
N ALA A 368 -16.48 19.22 -6.66
CA ALA A 368 -17.79 19.04 -7.28
C ALA A 368 -17.68 18.36 -8.66
N LYS A 369 -16.70 18.73 -9.50
CA LYS A 369 -16.41 18.08 -10.79
C LYS A 369 -15.99 16.63 -10.62
N LYS A 370 -15.16 16.31 -9.63
CA LYS A 370 -14.72 14.93 -9.35
C LYS A 370 -15.91 14.06 -8.94
N ARG A 371 -16.80 14.56 -8.09
CA ARG A 371 -18.06 13.90 -7.72
C ARG A 371 -18.98 13.68 -8.94
N LEU A 372 -19.16 14.71 -9.77
CA LEU A 372 -19.94 14.60 -11.01
C LEU A 372 -19.33 13.60 -12.02
N ARG A 373 -17.99 13.57 -12.15
CA ARG A 373 -17.29 12.64 -13.05
C ARG A 373 -17.39 11.19 -12.58
N HIS A 374 -17.24 10.92 -11.29
CA HIS A 374 -17.43 9.58 -10.73
C HIS A 374 -18.86 9.08 -10.95
N HIS A 375 -19.84 9.97 -10.85
CA HIS A 375 -21.24 9.62 -11.10
C HIS A 375 -21.54 9.38 -12.59
N ALA A 376 -20.96 10.20 -13.48
CA ALA A 376 -21.03 9.99 -14.94
C ALA A 376 -20.33 8.68 -15.39
N GLN A 377 -19.26 8.26 -14.71
CA GLN A 377 -18.58 6.98 -14.97
C GLN A 377 -19.40 5.77 -14.51
N HIS A 378 -20.14 5.86 -13.40
CA HIS A 378 -21.07 4.81 -12.99
C HIS A 378 -22.29 4.70 -13.92
N ARG A 379 -22.75 5.79 -14.54
CA ARG A 379 -23.75 5.73 -15.63
C ARG A 379 -23.25 4.96 -16.85
N ARG A 380 -21.96 5.11 -17.23
CA ARG A 380 -21.35 4.33 -18.32
C ARG A 380 -21.26 2.83 -18.04
N LEU A 381 -21.22 2.40 -16.77
CA LEU A 381 -21.32 0.98 -16.42
C LEU A 381 -22.74 0.43 -16.59
N SER A 382 -23.77 1.27 -16.57
CA SER A 382 -25.13 0.87 -16.96
C SER A 382 -25.27 0.68 -18.48
N ASP A 383 -24.49 1.40 -19.28
CA ASP A 383 -24.42 1.21 -20.75
C ASP A 383 -23.64 -0.07 -21.15
N TYR A 384 -22.87 -0.68 -20.23
CA TYR A 384 -22.16 -1.95 -20.44
C TYR A 384 -22.87 -3.18 -19.84
N LEU A 385 -23.96 -2.96 -19.09
CA LEU A 385 -24.79 -4.02 -18.52
C LEU A 385 -26.13 -4.20 -19.26
N ASN A 386 -26.33 -3.54 -20.41
CA ASN A 386 -27.36 -3.88 -21.41
C ASN A 386 -26.96 -3.40 -22.81
#